data_AF-A0A846ASC1-F1
#
_entry.id   AF-A0A846ASC1-F1
#
_cell.length_a   1.000
_cell.length_b   1.000
_cell.length_c   1.000
_cell.angle_alpha   90.00
_cell.angle_beta   90.00
_cell.angle_gamma   90.00
#
_symmetry.space_group_name_H-M   'P 1'
#
loop_
_entity.id
_entity.type
_entity.pdbx_description
1 polymer ?
#
loop_
_entity_poly.entity_id
_entity_poly.type
_entity_poly.pdbx_seq_one_letter_code
_entity_poly.pdbx_strand_id
1 'polypeptide(L)'
;MFTKINSHACNRALVQILADFLGVKASEAEVDKQSQHFRSQHNLTEEEAFADWLVQNDLTLEEFKQLISEIARSHQLQRWLMTKKSYQQNSKILLDELRLENRYQECADAAASREKIIQENYPNFIEENNDDLAE
;
A
#
# COMPACT_ATOMS: atom_id res chain seq x y z
N MET A 1 -7.67 -9.13 20.00
CA MET A 1 -6.38 -9.36 19.30
C MET A 1 -6.55 -10.37 18.17
N PHE A 2 -7.06 -11.58 18.46
CA PHE A 2 -7.39 -12.59 17.43
C PHE A 2 -8.39 -12.16 16.36
N THR A 3 -9.41 -11.36 16.70
CA THR A 3 -10.38 -10.85 15.72
C THR A 3 -9.74 -9.98 14.65
N LYS A 4 -8.79 -9.11 15.01
CA LYS A 4 -8.04 -8.30 14.05
C LYS A 4 -7.16 -9.17 13.15
N ILE A 5 -6.42 -10.12 13.73
CA ILE A 5 -5.58 -11.05 12.99
C ILE A 5 -6.44 -11.87 12.00
N ASN A 6 -7.59 -12.34 12.45
CA ASN A 6 -8.53 -13.08 11.62
C ASN A 6 -9.07 -12.22 10.46
N SER A 7 -9.44 -10.96 10.72
CA SER A 7 -9.85 -10.05 9.66
C SER A 7 -8.73 -9.78 8.65
N HIS A 8 -7.48 -9.60 9.11
CA HIS A 8 -6.33 -9.44 8.22
C HIS A 8 -6.06 -10.69 7.38
N ALA A 9 -6.15 -11.88 7.99
CA ALA A 9 -5.98 -13.15 7.29
C ALA A 9 -7.10 -13.37 6.25
N CYS A 10 -8.36 -13.15 6.62
CA CYS A 10 -9.51 -13.23 5.71
C CYS A 10 -9.39 -12.22 4.57
N ASN A 11 -9.01 -10.97 4.86
CA ASN A 11 -8.81 -9.96 3.82
C ASN A 11 -7.69 -10.37 2.85
N ARG A 12 -6.57 -10.93 3.35
CA ARG A 12 -5.50 -11.43 2.48
C ARG A 12 -6.01 -12.56 1.58
N ALA A 13 -6.73 -13.53 2.13
CA ALA A 13 -7.31 -14.62 1.35
C ALA A 13 -8.30 -14.12 0.27
N LEU A 14 -9.17 -13.17 0.61
CA LEU A 14 -10.09 -12.54 -0.35
C LEU A 14 -9.34 -11.81 -1.46
N VAL A 15 -8.27 -11.08 -1.12
CA VAL A 15 -7.42 -10.38 -2.09
C VAL A 15 -6.74 -11.36 -3.04
N GLN A 16 -6.29 -12.53 -2.57
CA GLN A 16 -5.76 -13.57 -3.45
C GLN A 16 -6.82 -14.08 -4.43
N ILE A 17 -8.03 -14.39 -3.93
CA ILE A 17 -9.14 -14.86 -4.79
C ILE A 17 -9.49 -13.81 -5.86
N LEU A 18 -9.54 -12.53 -5.49
CA LEU A 18 -9.77 -11.43 -6.42
C LEU A 18 -8.63 -11.30 -7.44
N ALA A 19 -7.37 -11.44 -7.00
CA ALA A 19 -6.22 -11.41 -7.89
C ALA A 19 -6.25 -12.58 -8.88
N ASP A 20 -6.63 -13.78 -8.45
CA ASP A 20 -6.82 -14.95 -9.32
C ASP A 20 -7.95 -14.72 -10.33
N PHE A 21 -9.09 -14.20 -9.88
CA PHE A 21 -10.24 -13.91 -10.74
C PHE A 21 -9.92 -12.86 -11.81
N LEU A 22 -9.15 -11.83 -11.44
CA LEU A 22 -8.74 -10.74 -12.35
C LEU A 22 -7.48 -11.08 -13.16
N GLY A 23 -6.86 -12.25 -12.93
CA GLY A 23 -5.63 -12.65 -13.59
C GLY A 23 -4.41 -11.80 -13.21
N VAL A 24 -4.46 -11.10 -12.09
CA VAL A 24 -3.36 -10.24 -11.60
C VAL A 24 -2.29 -11.13 -10.96
N LYS A 25 -1.10 -11.11 -11.56
CA LYS A 25 0.08 -11.84 -11.09
C LYS A 25 1.18 -10.85 -10.70
N ALA A 26 1.86 -11.13 -9.60
CA ALA A 26 3.11 -10.45 -9.27
C ALA A 26 4.24 -11.05 -10.10
N SER A 27 5.11 -10.22 -10.64
CA SER A 27 6.37 -10.67 -11.24
C SER A 27 7.36 -11.05 -10.14
N GLU A 28 8.32 -11.90 -10.47
CA GLU A 28 9.40 -12.29 -9.55
C GLU A 28 10.17 -11.07 -9.01
N ALA A 29 10.41 -10.07 -9.87
CA ALA A 29 11.02 -8.80 -9.47
C ALA A 29 10.19 -8.01 -8.43
N GLU A 30 8.86 -8.06 -8.50
CA GLU A 30 8.00 -7.44 -7.47
C GLU A 30 8.05 -8.23 -6.16
N VAL A 31 8.11 -9.57 -6.23
CA VAL A 31 8.27 -10.44 -5.04
C VAL A 31 9.61 -10.15 -4.35
N ASP A 32 10.71 -10.04 -5.09
CA ASP A 32 12.02 -9.70 -4.54
C ASP A 32 12.05 -8.31 -3.91
N LYS A 33 11.39 -7.33 -4.54
CA LYS A 33 11.27 -5.98 -3.98
C LYS A 33 10.50 -5.98 -2.67
N GLN A 34 9.41 -6.73 -2.58
CA GLN A 34 8.65 -6.87 -1.32
C GLN A 34 9.45 -7.62 -0.26
N SER A 35 10.22 -8.64 -0.64
CA SER A 35 11.13 -9.36 0.26
C SER A 35 12.17 -8.42 0.87
N GLN A 36 12.82 -7.60 0.04
CA GLN A 36 13.78 -6.60 0.50
C GLN A 36 13.11 -5.56 1.41
N HIS A 37 11.94 -5.06 1.03
CA HIS A 37 11.21 -4.09 1.83
C HIS A 37 10.82 -4.64 3.20
N PHE A 38 10.32 -5.87 3.25
CA PHE A 38 10.00 -6.58 4.48
C PHE A 38 11.24 -6.73 5.36
N ARG A 39 12.35 -7.20 4.79
CA ARG A 39 13.62 -7.33 5.50
C ARG A 39 14.11 -5.99 6.05
N SER A 40 14.02 -4.90 5.29
CA SER A 40 14.39 -3.57 5.78
C SER A 40 13.47 -3.07 6.90
N GLN A 41 12.16 -3.26 6.79
CA GLN A 41 11.21 -2.83 7.84
C GLN A 41 11.43 -3.58 9.16
N HIS A 42 11.81 -4.85 9.09
CA HIS A 42 12.03 -5.70 10.26
C HIS A 42 13.49 -5.73 10.73
N ASN A 43 14.39 -4.91 10.15
CA ASN A 43 15.84 -4.92 10.42
C ASN A 43 16.52 -6.29 10.19
N LEU A 44 15.99 -7.08 9.25
CA LEU A 44 16.49 -8.40 8.85
C LEU A 44 17.40 -8.30 7.61
N THR A 45 18.25 -7.27 7.56
CA THR A 45 19.15 -7.02 6.42
C THR A 45 20.28 -8.05 6.36
N GLU A 46 20.70 -8.59 7.50
CA GLU A 46 21.69 -9.66 7.58
C GLU A 46 21.05 -11.03 7.31
N GLU A 47 21.78 -11.92 6.66
CA GLU A 47 21.30 -13.27 6.32
C GLU A 47 21.14 -14.14 7.58
N GLU A 48 22.04 -13.98 8.54
CA GLU A 48 21.98 -14.64 9.85
C GLU A 48 20.73 -14.20 10.64
N ALA A 49 20.51 -12.88 10.77
CA ALA A 49 19.32 -12.34 11.42
C ALA A 49 18.02 -12.79 10.74
N PHE A 50 18.00 -12.90 9.42
CA PHE A 50 16.86 -13.41 8.67
C PHE A 50 16.61 -14.91 8.92
N ALA A 51 17.67 -15.73 8.96
CA ALA A 51 17.58 -17.15 9.26
C ALA A 51 17.08 -17.39 10.70
N ASP A 52 17.62 -16.65 11.68
CA ASP A 52 17.14 -16.68 13.07
C ASP A 52 15.66 -16.28 13.17
N TRP A 53 15.24 -15.25 12.44
CA TRP A 53 13.83 -14.85 12.42
C TRP A 53 12.94 -15.93 11.82
N LEU A 54 13.36 -16.60 10.75
CA LEU A 54 12.60 -17.73 10.18
C LEU A 54 12.42 -18.85 11.21
N VAL A 55 13.49 -19.22 11.92
CA VAL A 55 13.44 -20.25 12.97
C VAL A 55 12.55 -19.82 14.13
N GLN A 56 12.65 -18.58 14.59
CA GLN A 56 11.82 -18.05 15.69
C GLN A 56 10.34 -17.98 15.34
N ASN A 57 10.00 -17.81 14.06
CA ASN A 57 8.62 -17.70 13.59
C ASN A 57 8.06 -19.04 13.07
N ASP A 58 8.82 -20.14 13.20
CA ASP A 58 8.43 -21.47 12.69
C ASP A 58 8.05 -21.41 11.20
N LEU A 59 8.85 -20.67 10.42
CA LEU A 59 8.64 -20.45 8.99
C LEU A 59 9.79 -21.05 8.19
N THR A 60 9.45 -21.82 7.16
CA THR A 60 10.42 -22.21 6.15
C THR A 60 10.67 -21.07 5.15
N LEU A 61 11.82 -21.11 4.46
CA LEU A 61 12.11 -20.16 3.38
C LEU A 61 11.04 -20.21 2.27
N GLU A 62 10.48 -21.39 2.01
CA GLU A 62 9.42 -21.57 1.01
C GLU A 62 8.11 -20.92 1.44
N GLU A 63 7.70 -21.11 2.70
CA GLU A 63 6.51 -20.44 3.26
C GLU A 63 6.68 -18.94 3.30
N PHE A 64 7.87 -18.45 3.67
CA PHE A 64 8.17 -17.03 3.60
C PHE A 64 8.02 -16.50 2.17
N LYS A 65 8.59 -17.18 1.16
CA LYS A 65 8.43 -16.78 -0.25
C LYS A 65 6.98 -16.80 -0.69
N GLN A 66 6.18 -17.76 -0.25
CA GLN A 66 4.73 -17.79 -0.52
C GLN A 66 4.03 -16.58 0.10
N LEU A 67 4.31 -16.27 1.37
CA LEU A 67 3.73 -15.10 2.06
C LEU A 67 4.11 -13.78 1.39
N ILE A 68 5.38 -13.61 1.00
CA ILE A 68 5.83 -12.42 0.27
C ILE A 68 5.19 -12.35 -1.12
N SER A 69 5.01 -13.48 -1.80
CA SER A 69 4.30 -13.54 -3.08
C SER A 69 2.85 -13.10 -2.94
N GLU A 70 2.14 -13.55 -1.90
CA GLU A 70 0.78 -13.10 -1.60
C GLU A 70 0.74 -11.57 -1.36
N ILE A 71 1.70 -11.03 -0.62
CA ILE A 71 1.82 -9.59 -0.35
C ILE A 71 2.08 -8.82 -1.65
N ALA A 72 3.01 -9.27 -2.47
CA ALA A 72 3.32 -8.66 -3.77
C ALA A 72 2.10 -8.66 -4.70
N ARG A 73 1.34 -9.76 -4.75
CA ARG A 73 0.08 -9.83 -5.51
C ARG A 73 -0.97 -8.86 -4.98
N SER A 74 -1.08 -8.73 -3.66
CA SER A 74 -2.00 -7.79 -3.02
C SER A 74 -1.66 -6.34 -3.39
N HIS A 75 -0.38 -5.98 -3.34
CA HIS A 75 0.10 -4.66 -3.72
C HIS A 75 -0.12 -4.38 -5.22
N GLN A 76 0.10 -5.38 -6.08
CA GLN A 76 -0.15 -5.25 -7.50
C GLN A 76 -1.64 -5.11 -7.82
N LEU A 77 -2.52 -5.81 -7.10
CA LEU A 77 -3.97 -5.65 -7.22
C LEU A 77 -4.42 -4.25 -6.78
N GLN A 78 -3.88 -3.73 -5.68
CA GLN A 78 -4.14 -2.37 -5.22
C GLN A 78 -3.68 -1.33 -6.26
N ARG A 79 -2.48 -1.51 -6.82
CA ARG A 79 -1.95 -0.64 -7.88
C ARG A 79 -2.81 -0.71 -9.15
N TRP A 80 -3.27 -1.91 -9.52
CA TRP A 80 -4.20 -2.10 -10.63
C TRP A 80 -5.53 -1.38 -10.37
N LEU A 81 -6.08 -1.49 -9.16
CA LEU A 81 -7.30 -0.79 -8.77
C LEU A 81 -7.12 0.73 -8.88
N MET A 82 -6.01 1.26 -8.37
CA MET A 82 -5.67 2.68 -8.46
C MET A 82 -5.45 3.14 -9.91
N THR A 83 -4.91 2.28 -10.78
CA THR A 83 -4.69 2.63 -12.19
C THR A 83 -6.00 2.58 -12.99
N LYS A 84 -6.92 1.69 -12.63
CA LYS A 84 -8.23 1.53 -13.30
C LYS A 84 -9.26 2.53 -12.81
N LYS A 85 -9.25 2.92 -11.54
CA LYS A 85 -10.08 4.00 -11.02
C LYS A 85 -9.40 5.33 -11.30
N SER A 86 -10.08 6.20 -12.04
CA SER A 86 -9.61 7.57 -12.30
C SER A 86 -9.22 8.26 -10.97
N TYR A 87 -8.26 9.18 -11.02
CA TYR A 87 -7.66 9.87 -9.88
C TYR A 87 -8.73 10.40 -8.88
N GLN A 88 -9.84 10.94 -9.41
CA GLN A 88 -10.98 11.42 -8.61
C GLN A 88 -11.65 10.32 -7.75
N GLN A 89 -11.73 9.09 -8.24
CA GLN A 89 -12.32 7.97 -7.48
C GLN A 89 -11.35 7.39 -6.46
N ASN A 90 -10.04 7.46 -6.71
CA ASN A 90 -9.02 7.06 -5.73
C ASN A 90 -8.99 8.00 -4.53
N SER A 91 -9.05 9.31 -4.76
CA SER A 91 -9.15 10.30 -3.70
C SER A 91 -10.40 10.08 -2.84
N LYS A 92 -11.53 9.69 -3.44
CA LYS A 92 -12.75 9.40 -2.69
C LYS A 92 -12.59 8.22 -1.72
N ILE A 93 -11.94 7.13 -2.15
CA ILE A 93 -11.67 5.97 -1.28
C ILE A 93 -10.78 6.38 -0.10
N LEU A 94 -9.72 7.15 -0.37
CA LEU A 94 -8.81 7.62 0.68
C LEU A 94 -9.51 8.58 1.65
N LEU A 95 -10.35 9.48 1.15
CA LEU A 95 -11.12 10.41 1.98
C LEU A 95 -12.18 9.68 2.82
N ASP A 96 -12.81 8.64 2.27
CA ASP A 96 -13.78 7.82 3.00
C ASP A 96 -13.09 7.01 4.12
N GLU A 97 -11.91 6.44 3.87
CA GLU A 97 -11.10 5.78 4.92
C GLU A 97 -10.65 6.78 6.01
N LEU A 98 -10.19 7.98 5.63
CA LEU A 98 -9.84 9.03 6.60
C LEU A 98 -11.03 9.47 7.45
N ARG A 99 -12.24 9.47 6.88
CA ARG A 99 -13.48 9.76 7.63
C ARG A 99 -13.82 8.64 8.60
N LEU A 100 -13.71 7.38 8.17
CA LEU A 100 -13.96 6.21 9.02
C LEU A 100 -12.99 6.13 10.21
N GLU A 101 -11.73 6.50 9.99
CA GLU A 101 -10.70 6.59 11.03
C GLU A 101 -10.76 7.87 11.87
N ASN A 102 -11.73 8.78 11.63
CA ASN A 102 -11.85 10.11 12.26
C ASN A 102 -10.62 11.03 12.07
N ARG A 103 -9.75 10.75 11.10
CA ARG A 103 -8.51 11.51 10.81
C ARG A 103 -8.67 12.53 9.69
N TYR A 104 -9.85 12.59 9.09
CA TYR A 104 -10.16 13.52 8.01
C TYR A 104 -9.86 14.97 8.39
N GLN A 105 -10.23 15.39 9.60
CA GLN A 105 -10.09 16.78 10.04
C GLN A 105 -8.62 17.17 10.21
N GLU A 106 -7.81 16.30 10.82
CA GLU A 106 -6.35 16.51 10.94
C GLU A 106 -5.67 16.60 9.56
N CYS A 107 -6.06 15.74 8.61
CA CYS A 107 -5.53 15.80 7.25
C CYS A 107 -5.99 17.06 6.50
N ALA A 108 -7.23 17.51 6.69
CA ALA A 108 -7.74 18.73 6.10
C ALA A 108 -7.01 19.97 6.64
N ASP A 109 -6.78 20.02 7.95
CA ASP A 109 -6.02 21.11 8.58
C ASP A 109 -4.55 21.11 8.13
N ALA A 110 -3.93 19.93 8.00
CA ALA A 110 -2.57 19.80 7.50
C ALA A 110 -2.43 20.20 6.02
N ALA A 111 -3.42 19.87 5.18
CA ALA A 111 -3.47 20.26 3.78
C ALA A 111 -3.66 21.78 3.63
N ALA A 112 -4.63 22.36 4.34
CA ALA A 112 -4.87 23.80 4.37
C ALA A 112 -3.63 24.57 4.87
N SER A 113 -2.92 24.03 5.86
CA SER A 113 -1.68 24.62 6.36
C SER A 113 -0.56 24.58 5.32
N ARG A 114 -0.42 23.47 4.59
CA ARG A 114 0.56 23.37 3.49
C ARG A 114 0.23 24.30 2.35
N GLU A 115 -1.05 24.44 2.00
CA GLU A 115 -1.47 25.31 0.91
C GLU A 115 -1.25 26.79 1.23
N LYS A 116 -1.49 27.20 2.48
CA LYS A 116 -1.10 28.54 2.96
C LYS A 116 0.40 28.78 2.85
N ILE A 117 1.22 27.82 3.27
CA ILE A 117 2.69 27.94 3.18
C ILE A 117 3.14 28.01 1.72
N ILE A 118 2.51 27.25 0.82
CA ILE A 118 2.81 27.29 -0.62
C ILE A 118 2.39 28.62 -1.24
N GLN A 119 1.21 29.15 -0.91
CA GLN A 119 0.76 30.47 -1.37
C GLN A 119 1.63 31.61 -0.82
N GLU A 120 2.11 31.50 0.42
CA GLU A 120 3.01 32.48 1.04
C GLU A 120 4.43 32.44 0.45
N ASN A 121 4.94 31.26 0.08
CA ASN A 121 6.30 31.11 -0.48
C ASN A 121 6.35 31.20 -2.02
N TYR A 122 5.24 30.92 -2.72
CA TYR A 122 5.15 30.91 -4.18
C TYR A 122 3.83 31.53 -4.65
N PRO A 123 3.71 32.87 -4.66
CA PRO A 123 2.47 33.58 -5.01
C PRO A 123 2.04 33.43 -6.48
N ASN A 124 2.87 32.85 -7.34
CA ASN A 124 2.57 32.56 -8.75
C ASN A 124 2.39 31.05 -9.03
N PHE A 125 2.23 30.21 -8.01
CA PHE A 125 1.96 28.79 -8.21
C PHE A 125 0.50 28.61 -8.63
N ILE A 126 0.28 28.45 -9.93
CA ILE A 126 -1.00 28.02 -10.49
C ILE A 126 -0.97 26.49 -10.45
N GLU A 127 -1.80 25.87 -9.61
CA GLU A 127 -2.13 24.45 -9.79
C GLU A 127 -2.88 24.34 -11.12
N GLU A 128 -2.20 23.91 -12.18
CA GLU A 128 -2.89 23.43 -13.38
C GLU A 128 -3.70 22.19 -12.98
N ASN A 129 -5.03 22.36 -12.92
CA ASN A 129 -5.94 21.24 -12.86
C ASN A 129 -5.77 20.43 -14.16
N ASN A 130 -5.55 19.12 -14.03
CA ASN A 130 -5.46 18.19 -15.15
C ASN A 130 -6.74 18.11 -16.02
N ASP A 131 -7.78 18.88 -15.73
CA ASP A 131 -8.96 19.02 -16.60
C ASP A 131 -8.65 19.85 -17.87
N ASP A 132 -7.57 20.65 -17.90
CA ASP A 132 -7.19 21.47 -19.07
C ASP A 132 -6.31 20.75 -20.11
N LEU A 133 -6.00 19.45 -19.93
CA LEU A 133 -5.23 18.65 -20.91
C LEU A 133 -6.11 17.78 -21.84
N ALA A 134 -7.42 18.04 -21.86
CA ALA A 134 -8.39 17.35 -22.71
C ALA A 134 -9.03 18.30 -23.74
N GLU A 135 -8.23 18.94 -24.58
CA GLU A 135 -8.65 19.48 -25.89
C GLU A 135 -7.85 18.83 -27.03
#